data_AF-A0ABD4TC31-F1
#
_entry.id   AF-A0ABD4TC31-F1
#
_cell.length_a   1.000
_cell.length_b   1.000
_cell.length_c   1.000
_cell.angle_alpha   90.00
_cell.angle_beta   90.00
_cell.angle_gamma   90.00
#
_symmetry.space_group_name_H-M   'P 1'
#
loop_
_entity.id
_entity.type
_entity.pdbx_description
1 polymer ?
#
loop_
_entity_poly.entity_id
_entity_poly.type
_entity_poly.pdbx_seq_one_letter_code
_entity_poly.pdbx_strand_id
1 'polypeptide(L)'
;MFYTRGPIVGAMLGDIETMQQRAVMVEIEEMIQSTPDYADIREALRSLNFIPEQDDPDVAIWVHPGLRIFVLLQMNLGGGYAGYRVAAYDDLKGREGEFAGYNAR
;
A
#
# COMPACT_ATOMS: atom_id res chain seq x y z
N MET A 1 27.64 -25.28 32.91
CA MET A 1 27.26 -26.25 31.87
C MET A 1 25.76 -26.20 31.71
N PHE A 2 25.26 -26.40 30.48
CA PHE A 2 23.88 -26.30 29.96
C PHE A 2 23.45 -24.93 29.36
N TYR A 3 22.94 -25.04 28.13
CA TYR A 3 22.85 -24.06 27.04
C TYR A 3 21.39 -23.61 26.76
N THR A 4 21.25 -22.52 25.99
CA THR A 4 20.13 -22.14 25.07
C THR A 4 18.75 -21.79 25.65
N ARG A 5 18.25 -20.57 25.38
CA ARG A 5 17.25 -20.25 24.30
C ARG A 5 16.86 -18.76 24.33
N GLY A 6 17.06 -18.04 23.21
CA GLY A 6 16.46 -16.71 22.99
C GLY A 6 14.95 -16.78 22.76
N PRO A 7 14.26 -15.62 22.78
CA PRO A 7 13.79 -15.09 21.50
C PRO A 7 13.88 -13.55 21.45
N ILE A 8 14.92 -13.00 20.81
CA ILE A 8 14.92 -11.59 20.36
C ILE A 8 14.68 -11.49 18.84
N VAL A 9 14.53 -12.63 18.15
CA VAL A 9 14.37 -12.67 16.69
C VAL A 9 12.93 -12.41 16.22
N GLY A 10 11.92 -12.47 17.11
CA GLY A 10 10.51 -12.32 16.73
C GLY A 10 10.00 -10.87 16.66
N ALA A 11 10.51 -9.96 17.49
CA ALA A 11 10.07 -8.55 17.48
C ALA A 11 10.78 -7.76 16.38
N MET A 12 12.11 -7.82 16.31
CA MET A 12 12.91 -7.04 15.35
C MET A 12 12.55 -7.28 13.89
N LEU A 13 12.14 -8.49 13.49
CA LEU A 13 11.74 -8.76 12.10
C LEU A 13 10.41 -8.09 11.75
N GLY A 14 9.44 -8.08 12.68
CA GLY A 14 8.16 -7.37 12.49
C GLY A 14 8.34 -5.85 12.47
N ASP A 15 9.25 -5.32 13.29
CA ASP A 15 9.61 -3.88 13.29
C ASP A 15 10.28 -3.47 11.96
N ILE A 16 11.17 -4.31 11.40
CA ILE A 16 11.83 -4.01 10.12
C ILE A 16 10.84 -4.11 8.96
N GLU A 17 9.96 -5.12 8.96
CA GLU A 17 8.93 -5.29 7.93
C GLU A 17 7.95 -4.11 7.95
N THR A 18 7.52 -3.67 9.14
CA THR A 18 6.65 -2.49 9.30
C THR A 18 7.35 -1.17 8.97
N MET A 19 8.65 -1.02 9.25
CA MET A 19 9.43 0.14 8.81
C MET A 19 9.57 0.19 7.29
N GLN A 20 9.83 -0.96 6.66
CA GLN A 20 9.94 -1.05 5.20
C GLN A 20 8.59 -0.82 4.52
N GLN A 21 7.50 -1.36 5.07
CA GLN A 21 6.15 -1.07 4.61
C GLN A 21 5.86 0.43 4.67
N ARG A 22 6.10 1.07 5.82
CA ARG A 22 5.88 2.51 6.00
C ARG A 22 6.72 3.36 5.06
N ALA A 23 7.98 3.00 4.83
CA ALA A 23 8.84 3.72 3.90
C ALA A 23 8.27 3.70 2.47
N VAL A 24 7.86 2.51 1.99
CA VAL A 24 7.24 2.36 0.68
C VAL A 24 5.87 3.06 0.61
N MET A 25 5.07 3.00 1.68
CA MET A 25 3.79 3.71 1.73
C MET A 25 3.98 5.22 1.57
N VAL A 26 4.88 5.82 2.36
CA VAL A 26 5.17 7.26 2.28
C VAL A 26 5.73 7.64 0.91
N GLU A 27 6.64 6.83 0.36
CA GLU A 27 7.19 7.07 -0.97
C GLU A 27 6.08 7.11 -2.04
N ILE A 28 5.11 6.20 -1.97
CA ILE A 28 3.96 6.18 -2.89
C ILE A 28 3.06 7.39 -2.68
N GLU A 29 2.77 7.76 -1.43
CA GLU A 29 1.96 8.95 -1.13
C GLU A 29 2.62 10.22 -1.66
N GLU A 30 3.94 10.37 -1.50
CA GLU A 30 4.68 11.51 -2.03
C GLU A 30 4.72 11.53 -3.56
N MET A 31 4.88 10.36 -4.20
CA MET A 31 4.80 10.25 -5.66
C MET A 31 3.43 10.69 -6.19
N ILE A 32 2.33 10.20 -5.60
CA ILE A 32 0.96 10.56 -6.01
C ILE A 32 0.69 12.05 -5.81
N GLN A 33 1.21 12.63 -4.72
CA GLN A 33 1.06 14.07 -4.46
C GLN A 33 1.92 14.93 -5.40
N SER A 34 3.09 14.44 -5.81
CA SER A 34 4.03 15.17 -6.66
C SER A 34 3.69 15.07 -8.15
N THR A 35 3.09 13.95 -8.57
CA THR A 35 2.85 13.65 -9.98
C THR A 35 1.36 13.44 -10.25
N PRO A 36 0.67 14.39 -10.92
CA PRO A 36 -0.75 14.26 -11.27
C PRO A 36 -1.02 13.19 -12.36
N ASP A 37 0.00 12.80 -13.12
CA ASP A 37 -0.10 11.85 -14.21
C ASP A 37 -0.01 10.39 -13.73
N TYR A 38 -1.10 9.64 -13.93
CA TYR A 38 -1.16 8.23 -13.56
C TYR A 38 -0.16 7.35 -14.32
N ALA A 39 0.20 7.73 -15.54
CA ALA A 39 1.16 6.97 -16.35
C ALA A 39 2.52 6.83 -15.65
N ASP A 40 3.02 7.91 -15.06
CA ASP A 40 4.27 7.93 -14.29
C ASP A 40 4.13 7.11 -12.99
N ILE A 41 3.01 7.26 -12.27
CA ILE A 41 2.75 6.48 -11.05
C ILE A 41 2.72 4.99 -11.35
N ARG A 42 2.12 4.58 -12.48
CA ARG A 42 2.08 3.20 -12.94
C ARG A 42 3.48 2.63 -13.17
N GLU A 43 4.36 3.38 -13.80
CA GLU A 43 5.74 2.93 -14.05
C GLU A 43 6.54 2.81 -12.76
N ALA A 44 6.39 3.77 -11.84
CA ALA A 44 7.01 3.73 -10.52
C ALA A 44 6.54 2.51 -9.70
N LEU A 45 5.23 2.27 -9.64
CA LEU A 45 4.64 1.12 -8.95
C LEU A 45 5.15 -0.21 -9.52
N ARG A 46 5.25 -0.33 -10.85
CA ARG A 46 5.86 -1.51 -11.48
C ARG A 46 7.32 -1.71 -11.10
N SER A 47 8.10 -0.63 -11.03
CA SER A 47 9.50 -0.67 -10.59
C SER A 47 9.63 -1.16 -9.15
N LEU A 48 8.67 -0.79 -8.30
CA LEU A 48 8.54 -1.23 -6.91
C LEU A 48 7.91 -2.64 -6.77
N ASN A 49 7.80 -3.43 -7.84
CA ASN A 49 7.19 -4.77 -7.80
C ASN A 49 5.70 -4.81 -7.38
N PHE A 50 4.97 -3.71 -7.55
CA PHE A 50 3.52 -3.74 -7.45
C PHE A 50 2.92 -4.36 -8.72
N ILE A 51 1.86 -5.14 -8.51
CA ILE A 51 1.09 -5.82 -9.55
C ILE A 51 -0.24 -5.07 -9.69
N PRO A 52 -0.68 -4.74 -10.92
CA PRO A 52 -2.01 -4.18 -11.12
C PRO A 52 -3.05 -5.28 -10.92
N GLU A 53 -3.91 -5.12 -9.93
CA GLU A 53 -5.14 -5.93 -9.78
C GLU A 53 -6.27 -5.33 -10.62
N GLN A 54 -6.33 -3.99 -10.67
CA GLN A 54 -7.28 -3.24 -11.47
C GLN A 54 -6.56 -2.05 -12.10
N ASP A 55 -6.72 -1.84 -13.41
CA ASP A 55 -6.11 -0.74 -14.16
C ASP A 55 -7.18 -0.10 -15.06
N ASP A 56 -8.28 0.33 -14.44
CA ASP A 56 -9.37 0.99 -15.14
C ASP A 56 -9.14 2.51 -15.20
N PRO A 57 -9.68 3.19 -16.22
CA PRO A 57 -9.53 4.64 -16.38
C PRO A 57 -10.22 5.47 -15.29
N ASP A 58 -11.08 4.85 -14.48
CA ASP A 58 -11.80 5.47 -13.34
C ASP A 58 -11.17 5.09 -11.99
N VAL A 59 -10.59 3.88 -11.90
CA VAL A 59 -10.01 3.33 -10.67
C VAL A 59 -8.87 2.38 -10.98
N ALA A 60 -7.76 2.55 -10.28
CA ALA A 60 -6.63 1.64 -10.35
C ALA A 60 -6.30 1.07 -8.96
N ILE A 61 -6.10 -0.23 -8.90
CA ILE A 61 -5.74 -0.97 -7.70
C ILE A 61 -4.44 -1.71 -7.97
N TRP A 62 -3.46 -1.44 -7.12
CA TRP A 62 -2.14 -2.03 -7.17
C TRP A 62 -1.81 -2.72 -5.86
N VAL A 63 -1.18 -3.89 -5.95
CA VAL A 63 -0.82 -4.67 -4.77
C VAL A 63 0.63 -5.09 -4.81
N HIS A 64 1.31 -4.98 -3.68
CA HIS A 64 2.67 -5.49 -3.51
C HIS A 64 2.60 -6.78 -2.69
N PRO A 65 2.69 -7.97 -3.30
CA PRO A 65 2.54 -9.25 -2.57
C PRO A 65 3.65 -9.49 -1.55
N GLY A 66 4.88 -8.99 -1.80
CA GLY A 66 6.01 -9.11 -0.87
C GLY A 66 5.84 -8.34 0.44
N LEU A 67 5.44 -7.07 0.37
CA LEU A 67 5.22 -6.19 1.53
C LEU A 67 3.77 -6.18 2.01
N ARG A 68 2.86 -6.89 1.32
CA ARG A 68 1.41 -6.88 1.58
C ARG A 68 0.88 -5.45 1.73
N ILE A 69 1.19 -4.61 0.76
CA ILE A 69 0.67 -3.24 0.64
C ILE A 69 -0.33 -3.22 -0.49
N PHE A 70 -1.42 -2.48 -0.34
CA PHE A 70 -2.32 -2.16 -1.43
C PHE A 70 -2.41 -0.65 -1.60
N VAL A 71 -2.55 -0.24 -2.85
CA VAL A 71 -2.67 1.14 -3.30
C VAL A 71 -3.93 1.21 -4.15
N LEU A 72 -4.86 2.07 -3.75
CA LEU A 72 -6.05 2.39 -4.50
C LEU A 72 -5.94 3.83 -4.98
N LEU A 73 -6.09 4.03 -6.27
CA LEU A 73 -6.07 5.31 -6.94
C LEU A 73 -7.43 5.49 -7.60
N GLN A 74 -8.15 6.54 -7.24
CA GLN A 74 -9.39 6.93 -7.89
C GLN A 74 -9.10 8.10 -8.81
N MET A 75 -9.43 7.96 -10.09
CA MET A 75 -9.22 8.99 -11.11
C MET A 75 -10.53 9.72 -11.35
N ASN A 76 -10.48 11.04 -11.46
CA ASN A 76 -11.61 11.81 -11.98
C ASN A 76 -11.59 11.75 -13.51
N LEU A 77 -12.76 11.77 -14.13
CA LEU A 77 -13.01 11.87 -15.57
C LEU A 77 -12.42 13.15 -16.25
N GLY A 78 -11.64 13.95 -15.52
CA GLY A 78 -10.94 15.15 -15.98
C GLY A 78 -9.41 15.07 -15.94
N GLY A 79 -8.83 13.87 -15.70
CA GLY A 79 -7.39 13.65 -15.78
C GLY A 79 -6.58 13.95 -14.51
N GLY A 80 -7.25 14.15 -13.37
CA GLY A 80 -6.61 14.27 -12.06
C GLY A 80 -7.10 13.20 -11.08
N TYR A 81 -6.43 13.05 -9.94
CA TYR A 81 -6.88 12.10 -8.90
C TYR A 81 -8.10 12.64 -8.14
N ALA A 82 -9.14 11.82 -8.03
CA ALA A 82 -10.26 12.05 -7.11
C ALA A 82 -9.86 11.74 -5.67
N GLY A 83 -8.96 10.78 -5.49
CA GLY A 83 -8.41 10.40 -4.20
C GLY A 83 -7.48 9.22 -4.32
N TYR A 84 -6.71 8.97 -3.26
CA TYR A 84 -5.86 7.79 -3.16
C TYR A 84 -5.94 7.21 -1.75
N ARG A 85 -5.62 5.93 -1.63
CA ARG A 85 -5.47 5.22 -0.37
C ARG A 85 -4.31 4.26 -0.49
N VAL A 86 -3.34 4.39 0.39
CA VAL A 86 -2.18 3.49 0.49
C VAL A 86 -2.23 2.87 1.88
N ALA A 87 -2.30 1.54 1.98
CA ALA A 87 -2.34 0.86 3.27
C ALA A 87 -1.77 -0.56 3.20
N ALA A 88 -1.32 -1.08 4.34
CA ALA A 88 -0.89 -2.46 4.47
C ALA A 88 -2.07 -3.38 4.77
N TYR A 89 -2.04 -4.62 4.29
CA TYR A 89 -3.06 -5.62 4.61
C TYR A 89 -3.13 -5.94 6.12
N ASP A 90 -2.02 -5.79 6.84
CA ASP A 90 -2.01 -5.99 8.30
C ASP A 90 -2.78 -4.87 9.02
N ASP A 91 -2.76 -3.65 8.48
CA ASP A 91 -3.53 -2.50 8.98
C ASP A 91 -5.04 -2.65 8.71
N LEU A 92 -5.40 -3.27 7.56
CA LEU A 92 -6.80 -3.62 7.24
C LEU A 92 -7.43 -4.54 8.28
N LYS A 93 -6.65 -5.50 8.82
CA LYS A 93 -7.14 -6.47 9.80
C LYS A 93 -7.37 -5.84 11.18
N GLY A 94 -6.69 -4.73 11.49
CA GLY A 94 -6.94 -3.93 12.69
C GLY A 94 -8.17 -3.01 12.58
N ARG A 95 -8.68 -2.79 11.36
CA ARG A 95 -9.76 -1.84 11.04
C ARG A 95 -10.87 -2.47 10.20
N GLU A 96 -11.26 -3.71 10.51
CA GLU A 96 -12.45 -4.37 9.92
C GLU A 96 -13.76 -3.57 10.16
N GLY A 97 -13.74 -2.49 10.95
CA GLY A 97 -14.87 -1.58 11.16
C GLY A 97 -15.01 -0.42 10.17
N GLU A 98 -14.01 -0.07 9.34
CA GLU A 98 -14.07 1.13 8.48
C GLU A 98 -14.15 0.87 6.97
N PHE A 99 -14.11 -0.40 6.55
CA PHE A 99 -14.32 -0.78 5.14
C PHE A 99 -15.79 -1.04 4.80
N ALA A 100 -16.70 -1.02 5.78
CA ALA A 100 -18.14 -1.15 5.59
C ALA A 100 -18.85 0.18 5.23
N GLY A 101 -18.11 1.24 4.90
CA GLY A 101 -18.66 2.58 4.62
C GLY A 101 -18.97 2.88 3.15
N TYR A 102 -18.61 2.00 2.22
CA TYR A 102 -18.80 2.22 0.77
C TYR A 102 -19.94 1.38 0.21
N ASN A 103 -21.04 1.23 0.94
CA ASN A 103 -22.29 0.73 0.38
C ASN A 103 -23.45 1.59 0.90
N ALA A 104 -23.92 2.47 0.01
CA ALA A 104 -25.23 3.13 -0.03
C ALA A 104 -25.70 3.92 1.21
N ARG A 105 -25.85 5.24 1.03
CA ARG A 105 -26.96 5.97 1.64
C ARG A 105 -27.54 6.98 0.66
#